data_AF-A0A522GQL0-F1
#
_entry.id   AF-A0A522GQL0-F1
#
_cell.length_a   1.000
_cell.length_b   1.000
_cell.length_c   1.000
_cell.angle_alpha   90.00
_cell.angle_beta   90.00
_cell.angle_gamma   90.00
#
_symmetry.space_group_name_H-M   'P 1'
#
loop_
_entity.id
_entity.type
_entity.pdbx_description
1 polymer ?
#
loop_
_entity_poly.entity_id
_entity_poly.type
_entity_poly.pdbx_seq_one_letter_code
_entity_poly.pdbx_strand_id
1 'polypeptide(L)'
;MALAGCATNAQNKYADSSSRNLRDNYLSRTQSDPLGAYLNDESIIADSSHDSATRSPPTKALASTALRFLGIRYRYGGIAPKSGFDCSGLVAYAAEKSLGLKLPHRAAEMAHEGKSVPRDSLKKGDLVFFNTRGRRYSHVGIYLGDHKFVHAPRKGQVVRVESMDEAYWKKRYNGARRLAANDSPEKLAKEAHSQR
;
A
#
# COMPACT_ATOMS: atom_id res chain seq x y z
N MET A 1 -19.18 -45.08 -10.10
CA MET A 1 -17.77 -44.92 -10.54
C MET A 1 -17.80 -44.16 -11.85
N ALA A 2 -17.14 -43.03 -12.10
CA ALA A 2 -16.13 -42.27 -11.38
C ALA A 2 -16.27 -40.78 -11.76
N LEU A 3 -15.82 -39.91 -10.84
CA LEU A 3 -15.72 -38.47 -10.98
C LEU A 3 -14.58 -38.07 -11.92
N ALA A 4 -14.77 -37.00 -12.69
CA ALA A 4 -13.71 -36.13 -13.19
C ALA A 4 -14.33 -34.73 -13.35
N GLY A 5 -13.82 -33.64 -12.81
CA GLY A 5 -12.50 -33.32 -12.29
C GLY A 5 -12.28 -31.85 -12.65
N CYS A 6 -12.59 -30.94 -11.74
CA CYS A 6 -12.51 -29.50 -11.99
C CYS A 6 -11.06 -29.06 -12.23
N ALA A 7 -10.80 -28.45 -13.39
CA ALA A 7 -9.52 -27.83 -13.72
C ALA A 7 -9.25 -26.65 -12.76
N THR A 8 -8.18 -26.74 -11.96
CA THR A 8 -7.73 -25.63 -11.13
C THR A 8 -6.56 -24.88 -11.78
N ASN A 9 -6.68 -23.56 -11.77
CA ASN A 9 -5.87 -22.57 -12.46
C ASN A 9 -4.42 -22.52 -11.92
N ALA A 10 -3.46 -23.05 -12.67
CA ALA A 10 -2.06 -23.24 -12.26
C ALA A 10 -1.20 -21.96 -12.25
N GLN A 11 -1.70 -20.84 -12.79
CA GLN A 11 -0.91 -19.60 -12.91
C GLN A 11 -0.76 -18.82 -11.59
N ASN A 12 -1.61 -19.08 -10.59
CA ASN A 12 -1.63 -18.30 -9.34
C ASN A 12 -0.70 -18.87 -8.25
N LYS A 13 -0.25 -20.13 -8.36
CA LYS A 13 0.57 -20.79 -7.32
C LYS A 13 2.05 -20.39 -7.35
N TYR A 14 2.59 -20.07 -8.53
CA TYR A 14 4.02 -19.71 -8.70
C TYR A 14 4.37 -18.29 -8.26
N ALA A 15 3.46 -17.33 -8.46
CA ALA A 15 3.64 -15.95 -7.98
C ALA A 15 3.63 -15.90 -6.44
N ASP A 16 2.76 -16.70 -5.84
CA ASP A 16 2.58 -16.80 -4.39
C ASP A 16 3.82 -17.42 -3.70
N SER A 17 4.39 -18.51 -4.25
CA SER A 17 5.62 -19.13 -3.72
C SER A 17 6.84 -18.21 -3.81
N SER A 18 7.00 -17.48 -4.93
CA SER A 18 8.10 -16.51 -5.09
C SER A 18 7.97 -15.36 -4.11
N SER A 19 6.75 -14.86 -3.87
CA SER A 19 6.52 -13.81 -2.88
C SER A 19 6.74 -14.28 -1.43
N ARG A 20 6.39 -15.53 -1.10
CA ARG A 20 6.71 -16.13 0.21
C ARG A 20 8.22 -16.17 0.44
N ASN A 21 8.98 -16.73 -0.50
CA ASN A 21 10.45 -16.79 -0.41
C ASN A 21 11.11 -15.41 -0.27
N LEU A 22 10.60 -14.38 -0.98
CA LEU A 22 11.14 -13.01 -0.86
C LEU A 22 10.82 -12.38 0.49
N ARG A 23 9.62 -12.62 1.01
CA ARG A 23 9.24 -12.16 2.35
C ARG A 23 10.07 -12.87 3.42
N ASP A 24 10.21 -14.19 3.37
CA ASP A 24 10.98 -14.94 4.36
C ASP A 24 12.45 -14.49 4.39
N ASN A 25 13.03 -14.23 3.22
CA ASN A 25 14.37 -13.63 3.10
C ASN A 25 14.44 -12.21 3.70
N TYR A 26 13.39 -11.40 3.55
CA TYR A 26 13.31 -10.08 4.17
C TYR A 26 13.24 -10.21 5.70
N LEU A 27 12.32 -11.03 6.22
CA LEU A 27 12.12 -11.27 7.65
C LEU A 27 13.39 -11.78 8.33
N SER A 28 14.09 -12.72 7.69
CA SER A 28 15.37 -13.26 8.19
C SER A 28 16.45 -12.18 8.32
N ARG A 29 16.48 -11.20 7.42
CA ARG A 29 17.48 -10.12 7.42
C ARG A 29 17.12 -8.96 8.36
N THR A 30 15.84 -8.63 8.49
CA THR A 30 15.39 -7.47 9.27
C THR A 30 14.93 -7.81 10.68
N GLN A 31 14.84 -9.11 11.02
CA GLN A 31 14.35 -9.63 12.31
C GLN A 31 13.04 -8.98 12.79
N SER A 32 12.22 -8.55 11.82
CA SER A 32 10.97 -7.84 12.05
C SER A 32 9.97 -8.33 11.03
N ASP A 33 8.72 -8.56 11.46
CA ASP A 33 7.58 -8.85 10.57
C ASP A 33 6.62 -7.66 10.53
N PRO A 34 6.88 -6.66 9.66
CA PRO A 34 6.02 -5.48 9.57
C PRO A 34 4.61 -5.82 9.13
N LEU A 35 4.40 -6.88 8.34
CA LEU A 35 3.06 -7.26 7.90
C LEU A 35 2.32 -8.02 9.01
N GLY A 36 2.97 -8.95 9.72
CA GLY A 36 2.39 -9.58 10.90
C GLY A 36 2.02 -8.54 11.97
N ALA A 37 2.93 -7.63 12.30
CA ALA A 37 2.66 -6.54 13.24
C ALA A 37 1.52 -5.62 12.78
N TYR A 38 1.44 -5.32 11.47
CA TYR A 38 0.36 -4.51 10.92
C TYR A 38 -1.01 -5.20 10.99
N LEU A 39 -1.06 -6.52 10.79
CA LEU A 39 -2.31 -7.31 10.82
C LEU A 39 -2.77 -7.62 12.25
N ASN A 40 -1.83 -7.79 13.19
CA ASN A 40 -2.10 -8.09 14.60
C ASN A 40 -2.47 -6.84 15.43
N ASP A 41 -2.40 -5.65 14.84
CA ASP A 41 -3.00 -4.48 15.45
C ASP A 41 -4.53 -4.73 15.51
N GLU A 42 -5.03 -4.99 16.73
CA GLU A 42 -6.42 -5.34 17.08
C GLU A 42 -7.49 -4.49 16.36
N SER A 43 -7.14 -3.28 15.92
CA SER A 43 -7.98 -2.41 15.09
C SER A 43 -8.28 -2.93 13.67
N ILE A 44 -7.62 -4.00 13.22
CA ILE A 44 -7.85 -4.69 11.93
C ILE A 44 -8.72 -5.93 12.16
N ILE A 45 -8.48 -6.69 13.24
CA ILE A 45 -9.18 -7.95 13.53
C ILE A 45 -10.60 -7.69 14.05
N ALA A 46 -10.80 -6.68 14.89
CA ALA A 46 -12.12 -6.29 15.38
C ALA A 46 -13.11 -5.89 14.27
N ASP A 47 -12.60 -5.39 13.14
CA ASP A 47 -13.38 -5.03 11.94
C ASP A 47 -13.73 -6.24 11.06
N SER A 48 -13.09 -7.39 11.31
CA SER A 48 -13.32 -8.65 10.57
C SER A 48 -14.17 -9.67 11.33
N SER A 49 -14.36 -9.50 12.65
CA SER A 49 -15.17 -10.37 13.51
C SER A 49 -16.62 -9.92 13.67
N HIS A 50 -17.03 -8.82 13.04
CA HIS A 50 -18.43 -8.43 12.87
C HIS A 50 -18.68 -8.20 11.39
N ASP A 51 -19.36 -9.17 10.77
CA ASP A 51 -19.82 -9.16 9.39
C ASP A 51 -18.72 -9.25 8.31
N SER A 52 -18.75 -10.36 7.56
CA SER A 52 -17.95 -10.55 6.34
C SER A 52 -18.31 -9.57 5.21
N ALA A 53 -19.25 -8.64 5.44
CA ALA A 53 -19.63 -7.57 4.52
C ALA A 53 -18.94 -6.22 4.76
N THR A 54 -18.26 -5.99 5.90
CA THR A 54 -17.56 -4.73 6.17
C THR A 54 -16.11 -4.79 5.70
N ARG A 55 -15.94 -4.55 4.40
CA ARG A 55 -14.63 -4.35 3.74
C ARG A 55 -13.82 -3.34 4.58
N SER A 56 -12.66 -3.74 5.11
CA SER A 56 -11.79 -2.87 5.93
C SER A 56 -11.70 -1.47 5.32
N PRO A 57 -11.69 -0.39 6.12
CA PRO A 57 -11.75 0.97 5.58
C PRO A 57 -10.67 1.09 4.50
N PRO A 58 -11.06 1.51 3.29
CA PRO A 58 -10.32 1.17 2.08
C PRO A 58 -8.80 1.48 2.16
N THR A 59 -8.43 2.53 2.89
CA THR A 59 -7.04 2.93 3.11
C THR A 59 -6.21 1.88 3.88
N LYS A 60 -6.78 1.12 4.81
CA LYS A 60 -6.05 0.03 5.50
C LYS A 60 -5.67 -1.10 4.53
N ALA A 61 -6.57 -1.42 3.58
CA ALA A 61 -6.30 -2.43 2.54
C ALA A 61 -5.15 -2.03 1.60
N LEU A 62 -4.94 -0.72 1.39
CA LEU A 62 -3.82 -0.21 0.61
C LEU A 62 -2.47 -0.52 1.28
N ALA A 63 -2.35 -0.24 2.58
CA ALA A 63 -1.14 -0.49 3.36
C ALA A 63 -0.82 -1.98 3.47
N SER A 64 -1.80 -2.83 3.80
CA SER A 64 -1.59 -4.28 3.87
C SER A 64 -1.20 -4.88 2.52
N THR A 65 -1.80 -4.39 1.42
CA THR A 65 -1.44 -4.82 0.06
C THR A 65 0.00 -4.46 -0.27
N ALA A 66 0.45 -3.25 0.04
CA ALA A 66 1.82 -2.82 -0.22
C ALA A 66 2.86 -3.64 0.59
N LEU A 67 2.52 -3.97 1.84
CA LEU A 67 3.36 -4.79 2.71
C LEU A 67 3.57 -6.23 2.21
N ARG A 68 2.68 -6.76 1.34
CA ARG A 68 2.89 -8.08 0.70
C ARG A 68 4.06 -8.08 -0.29
N PHE A 69 4.55 -6.90 -0.69
CA PHE A 69 5.63 -6.76 -1.67
C PHE A 69 6.99 -6.46 -1.04
N LEU A 70 7.13 -6.58 0.29
CA LEU A 70 8.41 -6.46 0.98
C LEU A 70 9.46 -7.39 0.36
N GLY A 71 10.68 -6.89 0.20
CA GLY A 71 11.78 -7.63 -0.42
C GLY A 71 11.85 -7.57 -1.94
N ILE A 72 10.81 -7.09 -2.64
CA ILE A 72 10.87 -6.91 -4.10
C ILE A 72 11.86 -5.80 -4.46
N ARG A 73 12.68 -6.02 -5.49
CA ARG A 73 13.72 -5.07 -5.91
C ARG A 73 13.14 -3.78 -6.49
N TYR A 74 13.83 -2.69 -6.24
CA TYR A 74 13.58 -1.43 -6.90
C TYR A 74 13.95 -1.51 -8.38
N ARG A 75 13.05 -1.05 -9.26
CA ARG A 75 13.31 -0.79 -10.68
C ARG A 75 12.69 0.54 -11.07
N TYR A 76 13.48 1.43 -11.66
CA TYR A 76 12.98 2.71 -12.17
C TYR A 76 11.90 2.48 -13.25
N GLY A 77 10.73 3.12 -13.13
CA GLY A 77 9.56 2.87 -13.98
C GLY A 77 8.93 1.49 -13.77
N GLY A 78 9.28 0.79 -12.68
CA GLY A 78 8.77 -0.53 -12.35
C GLY A 78 7.36 -0.45 -11.78
N ILE A 79 6.44 -1.24 -12.35
CA ILE A 79 5.01 -1.21 -12.01
C ILE A 79 4.46 -2.59 -11.62
N ALA A 80 5.31 -3.62 -11.53
CA ALA A 80 4.83 -4.98 -11.31
C ALA A 80 5.79 -5.81 -10.46
N PRO A 81 5.29 -6.76 -9.64
CA PRO A 81 6.13 -7.58 -8.76
C PRO A 81 7.26 -8.33 -9.49
N LYS A 82 6.97 -8.86 -10.68
CA LYS A 82 7.94 -9.64 -11.47
C LYS A 82 9.10 -8.80 -12.01
N SER A 83 8.84 -7.55 -12.40
CA SER A 83 9.86 -6.65 -12.93
C SER A 83 10.47 -5.73 -11.86
N GLY A 84 9.86 -5.66 -10.69
CA GLY A 84 10.22 -4.73 -9.62
C GLY A 84 9.38 -3.45 -9.65
N PHE A 85 9.53 -2.66 -8.60
CA PHE A 85 8.77 -1.42 -8.40
C PHE A 85 9.67 -0.19 -8.31
N ASP A 86 9.21 0.96 -8.78
CA ASP A 86 9.66 2.23 -8.22
C ASP A 86 8.70 2.73 -7.15
N CYS A 87 8.97 3.90 -6.58
CA CYS A 87 8.21 4.41 -5.44
C CYS A 87 6.74 4.63 -5.79
N SER A 88 6.44 5.26 -6.93
CA SER A 88 5.08 5.50 -7.38
C SER A 88 4.43 4.26 -7.99
N GLY A 89 5.19 3.39 -8.66
CA GLY A 89 4.69 2.12 -9.20
C GLY A 89 4.22 1.15 -8.12
N LEU A 90 4.89 1.09 -6.96
CA LEU A 90 4.41 0.34 -5.80
C LEU A 90 3.04 0.87 -5.34
N VAL A 91 2.90 2.19 -5.21
CA VAL A 91 1.67 2.84 -4.74
C VAL A 91 0.52 2.65 -5.73
N ALA A 92 0.77 2.87 -7.02
CA ALA A 92 -0.23 2.69 -8.07
C ALA A 92 -0.72 1.24 -8.12
N TYR A 93 0.20 0.27 -8.06
CA TYR A 93 -0.15 -1.15 -8.04
C TYR A 93 -0.97 -1.53 -6.81
N ALA A 94 -0.58 -1.06 -5.63
CA ALA A 94 -1.30 -1.34 -4.40
C ALA A 94 -2.70 -0.70 -4.41
N ALA A 95 -2.83 0.54 -4.91
CA ALA A 95 -4.11 1.24 -5.05
C ALA A 95 -5.03 0.56 -6.04
N GLU A 96 -4.53 0.11 -7.19
CA GLU A 96 -5.33 -0.62 -8.17
C GLU A 96 -5.82 -1.95 -7.59
N LYS A 97 -4.99 -2.69 -6.86
CA LYS A 97 -5.36 -4.00 -6.31
C LYS A 97 -6.28 -3.95 -5.09
N SER A 98 -6.18 -2.93 -4.25
CA SER A 98 -6.97 -2.83 -3.01
C SER A 98 -8.21 -1.94 -3.16
N LEU A 99 -8.05 -0.80 -3.85
CA LEU A 99 -9.06 0.24 -4.00
C LEU A 99 -9.73 0.24 -5.37
N GLY A 100 -9.15 -0.43 -6.37
CA GLY A 100 -9.60 -0.31 -7.76
C GLY A 100 -9.30 1.06 -8.39
N LEU A 101 -8.40 1.84 -7.78
CA LEU A 101 -8.05 3.18 -8.24
C LEU A 101 -6.84 3.13 -9.16
N LYS A 102 -6.97 3.76 -10.33
CA LYS A 102 -5.84 3.98 -11.24
C LYS A 102 -5.22 5.34 -10.95
N LEU A 103 -4.04 5.32 -10.33
CA LEU A 103 -3.29 6.53 -10.03
C LEU A 103 -2.33 6.89 -11.17
N PRO A 104 -2.02 8.18 -11.36
CA PRO A 104 -0.96 8.60 -12.27
C PRO A 104 0.39 8.00 -11.86
N HIS A 105 1.26 7.71 -12.83
CA HIS A 105 2.52 7.02 -12.52
C HIS A 105 3.55 7.91 -11.81
N ARG A 106 3.40 9.24 -11.81
CA ARG A 106 4.36 10.16 -11.18
C ARG A 106 3.91 10.54 -9.78
N ALA A 107 4.83 10.45 -8.81
CA ALA A 107 4.58 10.85 -7.42
C ALA A 107 4.10 12.31 -7.28
N ALA A 108 4.57 13.23 -8.15
CA ALA A 108 4.12 14.61 -8.14
C ALA A 108 2.65 14.75 -8.56
N GLU A 109 2.20 13.96 -9.54
CA GLU A 109 0.79 13.94 -9.98
C GLU A 109 -0.09 13.30 -8.91
N MET A 110 0.37 12.21 -8.28
CA MET A 110 -0.33 11.60 -7.13
C MET A 110 -0.52 12.57 -5.95
N ALA A 111 0.35 13.58 -5.80
CA ALA A 111 0.20 14.60 -4.76
C ALA A 111 -0.95 15.58 -5.04
N HIS A 112 -1.61 15.49 -6.19
CA HIS A 112 -2.84 16.20 -6.51
C HIS A 112 -4.09 15.32 -6.35
N GLU A 113 -3.91 14.02 -6.07
CA GLU A 113 -5.00 13.08 -5.87
C GLU A 113 -5.48 13.06 -4.41
N GLY A 114 -6.80 13.05 -4.23
CA GLY A 114 -7.44 12.95 -2.91
C GLY A 114 -7.29 14.20 -2.03
N LYS A 115 -7.52 14.02 -0.72
CA LYS A 115 -7.56 15.12 0.25
C LYS A 115 -6.19 15.37 0.89
N SER A 116 -5.82 16.63 1.08
CA SER A 116 -4.62 17.00 1.84
C SER A 116 -4.76 16.63 3.31
N VAL A 117 -3.73 16.00 3.88
CA VAL A 117 -3.73 15.57 5.29
C VAL A 117 -2.56 16.21 6.03
N PRO A 118 -2.81 16.91 7.17
CA PRO A 118 -1.76 17.34 8.08
C PRO A 118 -0.98 16.16 8.67
N ARG A 119 0.30 16.34 9.00
CA ARG A 119 1.15 15.27 9.55
C ARG A 119 0.54 14.61 10.79
N ASP A 120 -0.06 15.41 11.68
CA ASP A 120 -0.61 14.92 12.95
C ASP A 120 -1.98 14.23 12.78
N SER A 121 -2.54 14.25 11.57
CA SER A 121 -3.80 13.60 11.22
C SER A 121 -3.63 12.40 10.29
N LEU A 122 -2.38 11.93 10.14
CA LEU A 122 -2.05 10.77 9.32
C LEU A 122 -2.74 9.51 9.83
N LYS A 123 -3.36 8.79 8.89
CA LYS A 123 -4.02 7.51 9.12
C LYS A 123 -3.39 6.45 8.22
N LYS A 124 -3.45 5.20 8.68
CA LYS A 124 -2.94 4.05 7.93
C LYS A 124 -3.55 4.04 6.52
N GLY A 125 -2.68 3.94 5.51
CA GLY A 125 -3.05 4.02 4.11
C GLY A 125 -2.94 5.40 3.47
N ASP A 126 -2.66 6.46 4.23
CA ASP A 126 -2.38 7.75 3.63
C ASP A 126 -1.07 7.70 2.82
N LEU A 127 -1.03 8.42 1.71
CA LEU A 127 0.19 8.61 0.93
C LEU A 127 1.04 9.68 1.61
N VAL A 128 2.31 9.38 1.84
CA VAL A 128 3.30 10.31 2.39
C VAL A 128 4.34 10.65 1.34
N PHE A 129 4.66 11.93 1.21
CA PHE A 129 5.52 12.45 0.14
C PHE A 129 6.80 13.08 0.69
N PHE A 130 7.89 12.93 -0.07
CA PHE A 130 9.21 13.41 0.32
C PHE A 130 9.99 14.08 -0.84
N ASN A 131 10.89 14.99 -0.49
CA ASN A 131 11.90 15.58 -1.38
C ASN A 131 13.24 14.82 -1.28
N THR A 132 13.40 13.75 -2.05
CA THR A 132 14.65 12.98 -2.16
C THR A 132 15.48 13.35 -3.39
N ARG A 133 14.90 14.06 -4.37
CA ARG A 133 15.56 14.40 -5.65
C ARG A 133 15.64 15.91 -5.93
N GLY A 134 15.61 16.74 -4.90
CA GLY A 134 15.73 18.20 -5.03
C GLY A 134 14.47 18.92 -5.53
N ARG A 135 13.32 18.23 -5.62
CA ARG A 135 12.02 18.81 -6.01
C ARG A 135 10.89 18.28 -5.13
N ARG A 136 9.82 19.07 -4.98
CA ARG A 136 8.64 18.68 -4.20
C ARG A 136 8.03 17.38 -4.76
N TYR A 137 7.52 16.54 -3.86
CA TYR A 137 6.86 15.26 -4.20
C TYR A 137 7.67 14.31 -5.11
N SER A 138 8.99 14.29 -4.94
CA SER A 138 9.88 13.43 -5.74
C SER A 138 9.87 11.96 -5.33
N HIS A 139 9.31 11.64 -4.16
CA HIS A 139 9.20 10.29 -3.60
C HIS A 139 7.86 10.14 -2.89
N VAL A 140 7.32 8.93 -2.91
CA VAL A 140 6.05 8.58 -2.26
C VAL A 140 6.17 7.24 -1.53
N GLY A 141 5.43 7.09 -0.45
CA GLY A 141 5.22 5.84 0.27
C GLY A 141 3.82 5.78 0.88
N ILE A 142 3.48 4.64 1.48
CA ILE A 142 2.18 4.42 2.13
C ILE A 142 2.39 4.37 3.64
N TYR A 143 1.65 5.20 4.37
CA TYR A 143 1.73 5.29 5.83
C TYR A 143 1.14 4.05 6.49
N LEU A 144 1.85 3.53 7.50
CA LEU A 144 1.48 2.30 8.20
C LEU A 144 0.95 2.55 9.62
N GLY A 145 1.00 3.79 10.11
CA GLY A 145 0.84 4.09 11.54
C GLY A 145 2.20 4.23 12.22
N ASP A 146 2.22 4.74 13.45
CA ASP A 146 3.41 4.83 14.31
C ASP A 146 4.64 5.47 13.65
N HIS A 147 4.40 6.51 12.85
CA HIS A 147 5.43 7.18 12.05
C HIS A 147 6.18 6.25 11.08
N LYS A 148 5.63 5.08 10.73
CA LYS A 148 6.21 4.14 9.77
C LYS A 148 5.53 4.25 8.40
N PHE A 149 6.29 3.92 7.36
CA PHE A 149 5.78 3.88 6.00
C PHE A 149 6.49 2.81 5.17
N VAL A 150 5.77 2.23 4.20
CA VAL A 150 6.31 1.29 3.21
C VAL A 150 6.58 2.02 1.90
N HIS A 151 7.71 1.72 1.26
CA HIS A 151 8.13 2.36 0.02
C HIS A 151 9.12 1.50 -0.78
N ALA A 152 9.40 1.89 -2.02
CA ALA A 152 10.53 1.40 -2.83
C ALA A 152 11.58 2.53 -2.96
N PRO A 153 12.70 2.50 -2.22
CA PRO A 153 13.56 3.68 -2.02
C PRO A 153 14.36 4.10 -3.26
N ARG A 154 15.19 3.20 -3.82
CA ARG A 154 16.13 3.51 -4.92
C ARG A 154 16.76 2.24 -5.50
N LYS A 155 17.46 2.39 -6.63
CA LYS A 155 18.23 1.32 -7.29
C LYS A 155 19.16 0.61 -6.30
N GLY A 156 19.21 -0.73 -6.39
CA GLY A 156 20.01 -1.57 -5.50
C GLY A 156 19.40 -1.79 -4.12
N GLN A 157 18.18 -1.34 -3.88
CA GLN A 157 17.42 -1.58 -2.65
C GLN A 157 16.11 -2.32 -2.97
N VAL A 158 15.40 -2.70 -1.92
CA VAL A 158 14.13 -3.44 -1.98
C VAL A 158 13.00 -2.65 -1.35
N VAL A 159 11.76 -3.03 -1.64
CA VAL A 159 10.59 -2.57 -0.90
C VAL A 159 10.77 -2.91 0.57
N ARG A 160 10.65 -1.91 1.43
CA ARG A 160 10.90 -2.02 2.87
C ARG A 160 10.05 -1.03 3.68
N VAL A 161 10.10 -1.18 4.98
CA VAL A 161 9.51 -0.24 5.94
C VAL A 161 10.61 0.62 6.55
N GLU A 162 10.36 1.93 6.66
CA GLU A 162 11.24 2.89 7.33
C GLU A 162 10.43 3.80 8.26
N SER A 163 11.11 4.50 9.17
CA SER A 163 10.49 5.49 10.05
C SER A 163 10.63 6.90 9.48
N MET A 164 9.54 7.66 9.54
CA MET A 164 9.49 9.08 9.22
C MET A 164 10.25 9.94 10.24
N ASP A 165 10.58 9.39 11.41
CA ASP A 165 11.34 10.09 12.45
C ASP A 165 12.86 9.99 12.24
N GLU A 166 13.32 9.11 11.36
CA GLU A 166 14.70 9.11 10.91
C GLU A 166 15.06 10.47 10.31
N ALA A 167 16.23 11.02 10.70
CA ALA A 167 16.65 12.37 10.32
C ALA A 167 16.57 12.64 8.81
N TYR A 168 16.89 11.61 8.00
CA TYR A 168 16.81 11.68 6.55
C TYR A 168 15.38 11.95 6.04
N TRP A 169 14.38 11.22 6.55
CA TRP A 169 12.97 11.30 6.16
C TRP A 169 12.28 12.50 6.79
N LYS A 170 12.56 12.76 8.07
CA LYS A 170 12.02 13.90 8.81
C LYS A 170 12.32 15.22 8.10
N LYS A 171 13.55 15.41 7.62
CA LYS A 171 13.96 16.61 6.86
C LYS A 171 13.31 16.72 5.48
N ARG A 172 12.91 15.60 4.88
CA ARG A 172 12.45 15.54 3.48
C ARG A 172 10.95 15.47 3.33
N TYR A 173 10.22 15.20 4.41
CA TYR A 173 8.76 15.16 4.41
C TYR A 173 8.19 16.48 3.91
N ASN A 174 7.30 16.42 2.90
CA ASN A 174 6.74 17.63 2.29
C ASN A 174 5.26 17.55 1.94
N GLY A 175 4.54 16.52 2.41
CA GLY A 175 3.08 16.48 2.37
C GLY A 175 2.51 15.07 2.51
N ALA A 176 1.19 15.01 2.65
CA ALA A 176 0.42 13.77 2.64
C ALA A 176 -0.93 13.91 1.93
N ARG A 177 -1.43 12.79 1.41
CA ARG A 177 -2.73 12.70 0.74
C ARG A 177 -3.50 11.47 1.20
N ARG A 178 -4.80 11.65 1.43
CA ARG A 178 -5.75 10.55 1.66
C ARG A 178 -6.56 10.34 0.40
N LEU A 179 -6.42 9.16 -0.18
CA LEU A 179 -7.25 8.74 -1.31
C LEU A 179 -8.66 8.49 -0.80
N ALA A 180 -9.66 9.05 -1.49
CA ALA A 180 -11.02 8.55 -1.35
C ALA A 180 -11.05 7.22 -2.09
N ALA A 181 -11.53 6.15 -1.45
CA ALA A 181 -11.97 5.02 -2.25
C ALA A 181 -13.04 5.51 -3.21
N ASN A 182 -13.12 4.93 -4.39
CA ASN A 182 -14.36 5.01 -5.14
C ASN A 182 -15.43 4.42 -4.23
N ASP A 183 -16.18 5.29 -3.56
CA ASP A 183 -17.44 4.93 -2.96
C ASP A 183 -18.21 4.25 -4.08
N SER A 184 -18.53 2.98 -3.88
CA SER A 184 -19.36 2.25 -4.84
C SER A 184 -20.61 3.11 -5.10
N PRO A 185 -21.13 3.16 -6.34
CA PRO A 185 -22.22 4.07 -6.72
C PRO A 185 -23.45 4.01 -5.79
N GLU A 186 -23.57 2.96 -4.98
CA GLU A 186 -24.57 2.82 -3.92
C GLU A 186 -24.47 3.87 -2.78
N LYS A 187 -23.26 4.37 -2.44
CA LYS A 187 -23.10 5.32 -1.33
C LYS A 187 -23.45 6.76 -1.71
N LEU A 188 -23.19 7.14 -2.97
CA LEU A 188 -23.61 8.42 -3.55
C LEU A 188 -25.14 8.54 -3.63
N ALA A 189 -25.87 7.43 -3.75
CA ALA A 189 -27.32 7.41 -3.77
C ALA A 189 -27.96 7.64 -2.38
N LYS A 190 -27.29 7.25 -1.28
CA LYS A 190 -27.85 7.39 0.07
C LYS A 190 -27.67 8.79 0.67
N GLU A 191 -26.63 9.53 0.27
CA GLU A 191 -26.42 10.92 0.72
C GLU A 191 -27.35 11.92 0.01
N ALA A 192 -27.77 11.63 -1.23
CA ALA A 192 -28.71 12.46 -1.98
C ALA A 192 -30.17 12.37 -1.46
N HIS A 193 -30.51 11.36 -0.65
CA HIS A 193 -31.87 11.16 -0.14
C HIS A 193 -32.07 11.59 1.32
N SER A 194 -30.99 11.92 2.04
CA SER A 194 -31.07 12.42 3.42
C SER A 194 -31.12 13.96 3.54
N GLN A 195 -31.14 14.68 2.41
CA GLN A 195 -31.29 16.15 2.37
C GLN A 195 -32.62 16.61 1.74
N ARG A 196 -33.67 15.79 1.85
CA ARG A 196 -35.04 16.22 1.56
C ARG A 196 -35.94 15.95 2.76
#